data_AF-A0A944P565-F1
#
_entry.id   AF-A0A944P565-F1
#
_cell.length_a   1.000
_cell.length_b   1.000
_cell.length_c   1.000
_cell.angle_alpha   90.00
_cell.angle_beta   90.00
_cell.angle_gamma   90.00
#
_symmetry.space_group_name_H-M   'P 1'
#
loop_
_entity.id
_entity.type
_entity.pdbx_description
1 polymer ?
#
loop_
_entity_poly.entity_id
_entity_poly.type
_entity_poly.pdbx_seq_one_letter_code
_entity_poly.pdbx_strand_id
1 'polypeptide(L)' 'MTHIEHRPIDLSQAIWRKSTFSGDQGDCLEVTDDHPELIPLRDSKRPHGPVLCFGHAAWRPFIDSVKAQQTT' A
#
# COMPACT_ATOMS: atom_id res chain seq x y z
N MET A 1 -8.53 27.06 5.37
CA MET A 1 -8.83 25.71 5.87
C MET A 1 -9.04 24.84 4.64
N THR A 2 -8.03 24.12 4.20
CA THR A 2 -8.15 23.23 3.05
C THR A 2 -9.09 22.10 3.43
N HIS A 3 -10.28 22.06 2.83
CA HIS A 3 -11.17 20.92 2.90
C HIS A 3 -10.39 19.76 2.26
N ILE A 4 -9.86 18.86 3.08
CA ILE A 4 -9.37 17.58 2.57
C ILE A 4 -10.64 16.83 2.19
N GLU A 5 -11.04 16.96 0.94
CA GLU A 5 -12.11 16.13 0.40
C GLU A 5 -11.59 14.69 0.44
N HIS A 6 -12.13 13.89 1.35
CA HIS A 6 -11.93 12.45 1.35
C HIS A 6 -12.66 11.87 0.14
N ARG A 7 -12.13 12.07 -1.08
CA ARG A 7 -12.63 11.39 -2.26
C ARG A 7 -12.30 9.90 -2.06
N PRO A 8 -13.30 9.02 -1.91
CA PRO A 8 -13.03 7.60 -1.77
C PRO A 8 -12.34 7.14 -3.07
N ILE A 9 -11.18 6.51 -2.91
CA ILE A 9 -10.47 5.88 -4.02
C ILE A 9 -11.24 4.59 -4.33
N ASP A 10 -11.70 4.43 -5.58
CA ASP A 10 -12.35 3.19 -6.01
C ASP A 10 -11.29 2.14 -6.32
N LEU A 11 -11.20 1.13 -5.45
CA LEU A 11 -10.29 -0.02 -5.58
C LEU A 11 -11.05 -1.31 -5.88
N SER A 12 -12.33 -1.23 -6.26
CA SER A 12 -13.17 -2.42 -6.49
C SER A 12 -12.67 -3.31 -7.62
N GLN A 13 -11.95 -2.73 -8.60
CA GLN A 13 -11.33 -3.44 -9.72
C GLN A 13 -9.82 -3.63 -9.56
N ALA A 14 -9.24 -3.28 -8.41
CA ALA A 14 -7.80 -3.37 -8.21
C ALA A 14 -7.32 -4.83 -8.26
N ILE A 15 -6.29 -5.08 -9.06
CA ILE A 15 -5.58 -6.36 -9.09
C ILE A 15 -4.50 -6.32 -8.01
N TRP A 16 -4.69 -7.11 -6.96
CA TRP A 16 -3.80 -7.15 -5.81
C TRP A 16 -2.70 -8.19 -5.99
N ARG A 17 -1.45 -7.77 -5.83
CA ARG A 17 -0.29 -8.65 -5.80
C ARG A 17 0.19 -8.83 -4.38
N LYS A 18 0.21 -10.08 -3.91
CA LYS A 18 0.75 -10.46 -2.61
C LYS A 18 2.28 -10.33 -2.60
N SER A 19 2.84 -9.85 -1.49
CA SER A 19 4.30 -9.80 -1.28
C SER A 19 4.89 -11.21 -1.21
N THR A 20 6.06 -11.42 -1.81
CA THR A 20 6.83 -12.68 -1.73
C THR A 20 7.42 -12.95 -0.34
N PHE A 21 7.46 -11.93 0.53
CA PHE A 21 7.89 -12.06 1.93
C PHE A 21 6.75 -12.54 2.84
N SER A 22 5.55 -12.76 2.28
CA SER A 22 4.43 -13.36 2.99
C SER A 22 4.67 -14.85 3.20
N GLY A 23 5.21 -15.24 4.36
CA GLY A 23 5.35 -16.65 4.77
C GLY A 23 4.10 -17.21 5.45
N ASP A 24 4.08 -18.51 5.74
CA ASP A 24 2.95 -19.21 6.39
C ASP A 24 2.60 -18.69 7.79
N GLN A 25 3.57 -18.08 8.50
CA GLN A 25 3.35 -17.52 9.83
C GLN A 25 2.87 -16.06 9.83
N GLY A 26 2.53 -15.54 8.65
CA GLY A 26 1.54 -14.50 8.47
C GLY A 26 1.97 -13.11 8.89
N ASP A 27 2.55 -12.35 7.97
CA ASP A 27 2.24 -10.93 7.83
C ASP A 27 2.32 -10.58 6.36
N CYS A 28 1.14 -10.57 5.74
CA CYS A 28 0.95 -10.58 4.32
C CYS A 28 0.49 -9.19 3.90
N LEU A 29 1.32 -8.48 3.14
CA LEU A 29 0.95 -7.24 2.48
C LEU A 29 0.57 -7.52 1.03
N GLU A 30 -0.45 -6.82 0.58
CA GLU A 30 -0.86 -6.76 -0.81
C GLU A 30 -0.70 -5.34 -1.34
N VAL A 31 -0.20 -5.22 -2.57
CA VAL A 31 0.00 -3.96 -3.26
C VAL A 31 -0.65 -4.01 -4.64
N THR A 32 -1.14 -2.87 -5.12
CA THR A 32 -1.50 -2.67 -6.53
C THR A 32 -0.73 -1.47 -7.07
N ASP A 33 -0.09 -1.65 -8.22
CA ASP A 33 0.67 -0.62 -8.93
C ASP A 33 -0.01 -0.22 -10.26
N ASP A 34 -1.20 -0.76 -10.52
CA ASP A 34 -2.01 -0.50 -11.72
C ASP A 34 -3.02 0.65 -11.53
N HIS A 35 -2.96 1.35 -10.39
CA HIS A 35 -3.77 2.53 -10.15
C HIS A 35 -3.06 3.78 -10.71
N PRO A 36 -3.76 4.64 -11.48
CA PRO A 36 -3.13 5.70 -12.27
C PRO A 36 -2.35 6.73 -11.44
N GLU A 37 -2.84 7.05 -10.24
CA GLU A 37 -2.28 8.13 -9.42
C GLU A 37 -1.56 7.63 -8.16
N LEU A 38 -1.80 6.38 -7.76
CA LEU A 38 -1.50 5.90 -6.42
C LEU A 38 -0.92 4.50 -6.45
N ILE A 39 -0.26 4.14 -5.35
CA ILE A 39 0.16 2.80 -4.99
C ILE A 39 -0.58 2.43 -3.70
N PRO A 40 -1.78 1.82 -3.81
CA PRO A 40 -2.52 1.30 -2.66
C PRO A 40 -1.88 0.04 -2.05
N LEU A 41 -1.78 0.00 -0.73
CA LEU A 41 -1.30 -1.10 0.09
C LEU A 41 -2.36 -1.50 1.11
N ARG A 42 -2.59 -2.80 1.26
CA ARG A 42 -3.47 -3.32 2.32
C ARG A 42 -2.87 -4.52 3.04
N ASP A 43 -3.40 -4.74 4.23
CA ASP A 43 -3.21 -5.95 5.03
C ASP A 43 -4.00 -7.10 4.39
N SER A 44 -3.32 -8.15 3.93
CA SER A 44 -4.00 -9.29 3.29
C SER A 44 -4.90 -10.08 4.25
N LYS A 45 -4.69 -9.99 5.57
CA LYS A 45 -5.57 -10.61 6.58
C LYS A 45 -6.83 -9.77 6.81
N ARG A 46 -6.81 -8.48 6.45
CA ARG A 46 -7.94 -7.56 6.55
C ARG A 46 -8.21 -6.91 5.18
N PRO A 47 -8.67 -7.69 4.18
CA PRO A 47 -8.86 -7.20 2.81
C PRO A 47 -9.94 -6.09 2.68
N HIS A 48 -10.84 -6.00 3.66
CA HIS A 48 -11.85 -4.94 3.79
C HIS A 48 -11.47 -3.85 4.81
N GLY A 49 -10.25 -3.93 5.36
CA GLY A 49 -9.72 -2.93 6.27
C GLY A 49 -9.20 -1.68 5.54
N PRO A 50 -8.60 -0.74 6.30
CA PRO A 50 -8.02 0.46 5.72
C PRO A 50 -6.94 0.16 4.68
N VAL A 51 -6.88 0.99 3.64
CA VAL A 51 -5.87 0.94 2.59
C VAL A 51 -4.96 2.15 2.72
N LEU A 52 -3.65 1.92 2.80
CA LEU A 52 -2.65 2.98 2.76
C LEU A 52 -2.35 3.32 1.30
N CYS A 53 -2.50 4.59 0.91
CA CYS A 53 -2.28 5.01 -0.47
C CYS A 53 -1.08 5.94 -0.56
N PHE A 54 -0.09 5.56 -1.36
CA PHE A 54 1.09 6.40 -1.62
C PHE A 54 0.98 7.00 -3.01
N GLY A 55 1.41 8.25 -3.19
CA GLY A 55 1.66 8.76 -4.54
C GLY A 55 2.88 8.07 -5.15
N HIS A 56 2.90 7.89 -6.48
CA HIS A 56 4.03 7.29 -7.19
C HIS A 56 5.39 7.93 -6.83
N ALA A 57 5.42 9.27 -6.72
CA ALA A 57 6.63 10.00 -6.36
C ALA A 57 7.12 9.73 -4.91
N ALA A 58 6.21 9.41 -4.00
CA ALA A 58 6.53 9.14 -2.59
C ALA A 58 6.90 7.68 -2.34
N TRP A 59 6.53 6.77 -3.26
CA TRP A 59 6.70 5.33 -3.08
C TRP A 59 8.15 4.91 -2.89
N ARG A 60 9.04 5.33 -3.80
CA ARG A 60 10.46 4.93 -3.71
C ARG A 60 11.17 5.50 -2.49
N PRO A 61 11.06 6.82 -2.16
CA PRO A 61 11.61 7.36 -0.91
C PRO A 61 11.10 6.65 0.34
N PHE A 62 9.82 6.27 0.38
CA PHE A 62 9.27 5.49 1.48
C PHE A 62 9.97 4.14 1.63
N ILE A 63 10.09 3.35 0.57
CA ILE A 63 10.78 2.05 0.61
C ILE A 63 12.23 2.18 1.06
N ASP A 64 12.94 3.19 0.56
CA ASP A 64 14.33 3.44 0.94
C ASP A 64 14.45 3.77 2.45
N SER A 65 13.51 4.55 2.98
CA SER A 65 13.46 4.86 4.43
C SER A 65 13.22 3.62 5.29
N VAL A 66 12.32 2.72 4.88
CA VAL A 66 12.03 1.48 5.61
C VAL A 66 13.24 0.56 5.63
N LYS A 67 13.95 0.41 4.50
CA LYS A 67 15.17 -0.40 4.43
C LYS A 67 16.28 0.13 5.33
N ALA A 68 16.45 1.45 5.37
CA ALA A 68 17.44 2.07 6.26
C ALA A 68 17.15 1.74 7.74
N GLN A 69 15.87 1.69 8.14
CA GLN A 69 15.46 1.34 9.50
C GLN A 69 15.66 -0.15 9.86
N GLN A 70 15.74 -1.05 8.88
CA GLN A 70 15.98 -2.48 9.14
C GLN A 70 17.45 -2.81 9.44
N THR A 71 18.36 -1.84 9.30
CA THR A 71 19.82 -2.03 9.45
C THR A 71 20.35 -1.60 10.82
N THR A 72 19.46 -1.40 11.82
CA THR A 72 19.79 -1.05 13.21
C THR A 72 19.28 -2.15 14.14
#